data_AF-A0A6I3WNE1-F1
#
_entry.id   AF-A0A6I3WNE1-F1
#
_cell.length_a   1.000
_cell.length_b   1.000
_cell.length_c   1.000
_cell.angle_alpha   90.00
_cell.angle_beta   90.00
_cell.angle_gamma   90.00
#
_symmetry.space_group_name_H-M   'P 1'
#
loop_
_entity.id
_entity.type
_entity.pdbx_description
1 polymer ?
#
loop_
_entity_poly.entity_id
_entity_poly.type
_entity_poly.pdbx_seq_one_letter_code
_entity_poly.pdbx_strand_id
1 'polypeptide(L)'
;MKILFIASLGILSLTQTSLSFADNANGKNLYLQRCSMCHGMDLKATGPLANKSNPPAPDLTTSTFKKRLNDYPGVIVSSIILRPNGDLIPRTLRENGVKLSPHSWSIKDLRDLNQYMGGVISKNR
;
A
#
# COMPACT_ATOMS: atom_id res chain seq x y z
N MET A 1 46.86 22.89 3.70
CA MET A 1 46.34 22.04 2.60
C MET A 1 45.55 20.81 3.08
N LYS A 2 45.98 20.08 4.13
CA LYS A 2 45.27 18.90 4.67
C LYS A 2 43.84 19.14 5.22
N ILE A 3 43.57 20.30 5.80
CA ILE A 3 42.27 20.61 6.43
C ILE A 3 41.16 20.86 5.39
N LEU A 4 41.51 21.43 4.23
CA LEU A 4 40.58 21.66 3.12
C LEU A 4 40.11 20.35 2.48
N PHE A 5 40.96 19.31 2.47
CA PHE A 5 40.58 17.98 1.97
C PHE A 5 39.58 17.26 2.90
N ILE A 6 39.71 17.42 4.21
CA ILE A 6 38.80 16.79 5.19
C ILE A 6 37.42 17.47 5.15
N ALA A 7 37.38 18.80 5.03
CA ALA A 7 36.13 19.54 4.89
C ALA A 7 35.36 19.16 3.60
N SER A 8 36.08 18.88 2.50
CA SER A 8 35.46 18.47 1.23
C SER A 8 34.86 17.06 1.27
N LEU A 9 35.45 16.11 2.01
CA LEU A 9 34.90 14.74 2.14
C LEU A 9 33.62 14.69 3.00
N GLY A 10 33.50 15.56 4.00
CA GLY A 10 32.30 15.63 4.86
C GLY A 10 31.05 16.09 4.09
N ILE A 11 31.22 17.01 3.14
CA ILE A 11 30.12 17.54 2.31
C ILE A 11 29.58 16.49 1.33
N LEU A 12 30.43 15.56 0.88
CA LEU A 12 30.00 14.47 -0.02
C LEU A 12 29.17 13.38 0.68
N SER A 13 29.21 13.28 2.02
CA SER A 13 28.39 12.32 2.77
C SER A 13 26.94 12.80 2.99
N LEU A 14 26.63 14.07 2.69
CA LEU A 14 25.26 14.60 2.74
C LEU A 14 24.49 14.46 1.42
N THR A 15 25.09 13.94 0.36
CA THR A 15 24.36 13.63 -0.87
C THR A 15 23.55 12.35 -0.67
N GLN A 16 22.39 12.55 -0.06
CA GLN A 16 21.16 11.82 -0.31
C GLN A 16 21.32 10.31 -0.39
N THR A 17 21.01 9.61 0.72
CA THR A 17 20.27 8.35 0.59
C THR A 17 19.07 8.66 -0.29
N SER A 18 19.21 8.34 -1.58
CA SER A 18 18.10 8.41 -2.51
C SER A 18 17.03 7.55 -1.87
N LEU A 19 15.86 8.14 -1.61
CA LEU A 19 14.64 7.36 -1.40
C LEU A 19 14.53 6.53 -2.67
N SER A 20 15.08 5.32 -2.63
CA SER A 20 14.94 4.35 -3.70
C SER A 20 13.43 4.21 -3.88
N PHE A 21 12.90 4.83 -4.93
CA PHE A 21 11.61 4.47 -5.47
C PHE A 21 11.79 3.04 -5.94
N ALA A 22 11.59 2.10 -5.02
CA ALA A 22 11.56 0.69 -5.33
C ALA A 22 10.56 0.54 -6.47
N ASP A 23 10.96 -0.20 -7.51
CA ASP A 23 10.05 -0.57 -8.58
C ASP A 23 8.79 -1.15 -7.94
N ASN A 24 7.71 -0.38 -8.02
CA ASN A 24 6.48 -0.65 -7.31
C ASN A 24 5.63 -1.72 -8.03
N ALA A 25 6.24 -2.42 -8.97
CA ALA A 25 5.67 -3.59 -9.62
C ALA A 25 5.15 -4.60 -8.59
N ASN A 26 5.88 -4.87 -7.51
CA ASN A 26 5.42 -5.80 -6.47
C ASN A 26 4.14 -5.30 -5.78
N GLY A 27 4.14 -4.08 -5.24
CA GLY A 27 2.98 -3.50 -4.56
C GLY A 27 1.76 -3.39 -5.47
N LYS A 28 1.97 -2.99 -6.74
CA LYS A 28 0.94 -3.00 -7.78
C LYS A 28 0.38 -4.39 -8.03
N ASN A 29 1.23 -5.39 -8.22
CA ASN A 29 0.81 -6.77 -8.50
C ASN A 29 0.01 -7.35 -7.33
N LEU A 30 0.50 -7.16 -6.10
CA LEU A 30 -0.20 -7.58 -4.88
C LEU A 30 -1.58 -6.91 -4.77
N TYR A 31 -1.65 -5.60 -5.01
CA TYR A 31 -2.92 -4.87 -4.99
C TYR A 31 -3.90 -5.38 -6.04
N LEU A 32 -3.44 -5.53 -7.29
CA LEU A 32 -4.29 -5.98 -8.40
C LEU A 32 -4.82 -7.39 -8.16
N GLN A 33 -3.98 -8.30 -7.68
CA GLN A 33 -4.39 -9.69 -7.45
C GLN A 33 -5.33 -9.87 -6.26
N ARG A 34 -5.26 -9.00 -5.24
CA ARG A 34 -5.88 -9.27 -3.94
C ARG A 34 -6.87 -8.20 -3.46
N CYS A 35 -6.65 -6.94 -3.82
CA CYS A 35 -7.40 -5.81 -3.28
C CYS A 35 -8.38 -5.21 -4.31
N SER A 36 -8.01 -5.24 -5.59
CA SER A 36 -8.75 -4.55 -6.66
C SER A 36 -10.17 -5.09 -6.89
N MET A 37 -10.45 -6.35 -6.52
CA MET A 37 -11.78 -6.93 -6.65
C MET A 37 -12.84 -6.24 -5.79
N CYS A 38 -12.43 -5.62 -4.67
CA CYS A 38 -13.32 -4.82 -3.83
C CYS A 38 -13.05 -3.32 -4.03
N HIS A 39 -11.79 -2.91 -4.07
CA HIS A 39 -11.41 -1.50 -4.07
C HIS A 39 -11.23 -0.87 -5.46
N GLY A 40 -11.28 -1.67 -6.53
CA GLY A 40 -11.01 -1.20 -7.90
C GLY A 40 -9.54 -0.93 -8.17
N MET A 41 -9.15 -0.77 -9.43
CA MET A 41 -7.77 -0.40 -9.81
C MET A 41 -7.41 1.03 -9.40
N ASP A 42 -8.42 1.87 -9.24
CA ASP A 42 -8.35 3.29 -8.90
C ASP A 42 -8.42 3.58 -7.39
N LEU A 43 -8.57 2.53 -6.57
CA LEU A 43 -8.71 2.57 -5.11
C LEU A 43 -10.05 3.17 -4.62
N LYS A 44 -11.03 3.39 -5.50
CA LYS A 44 -12.28 4.11 -5.21
C LYS A 44 -13.48 3.23 -4.91
N ALA A 45 -13.26 1.98 -4.47
CA ALA A 45 -14.34 1.01 -4.28
C ALA A 45 -15.16 0.76 -5.56
N THR A 46 -14.48 0.67 -6.70
CA THR A 46 -15.10 0.37 -8.01
C THR A 46 -14.98 -1.10 -8.41
N GLY A 47 -14.48 -1.96 -7.50
CA GLY A 47 -14.33 -3.38 -7.78
C GLY A 47 -15.68 -4.10 -7.90
N PRO A 48 -15.75 -5.23 -8.63
CA PRO A 48 -16.99 -6.00 -8.80
C PRO A 48 -17.62 -6.47 -7.48
N LEU A 49 -16.83 -6.57 -6.41
CA LEU A 49 -17.28 -6.94 -5.07
C LEU A 49 -17.48 -5.76 -4.11
N ALA A 50 -17.35 -4.51 -4.57
CA ALA A 50 -17.36 -3.33 -3.71
C ALA A 50 -18.58 -3.25 -2.77
N ASN A 51 -19.75 -3.64 -3.27
CA ASN A 51 -21.02 -3.59 -2.54
C ASN A 51 -21.50 -4.97 -2.02
N LYS A 52 -20.60 -5.96 -1.98
CA LYS A 52 -20.94 -7.36 -1.60
C LYS A 52 -20.69 -7.69 -0.14
N SER A 53 -20.25 -6.72 0.66
CA SER A 53 -20.05 -6.84 2.11
C SER A 53 -20.88 -5.81 2.87
N ASN A 54 -21.14 -6.04 4.15
CA ASN A 54 -21.72 -5.05 5.06
C ASN A 54 -20.77 -4.83 6.26
N PRO A 55 -20.13 -3.66 6.40
CA PRO A 55 -20.21 -2.50 5.51
C PRO A 55 -19.57 -2.74 4.13
N PRO A 56 -19.93 -1.95 3.08
CA PRO A 56 -19.31 -2.05 1.76
C PRO A 56 -17.83 -1.67 1.80
N ALA A 57 -17.10 -2.02 0.74
CA ALA A 57 -15.70 -1.64 0.59
C ALA A 57 -15.56 -0.11 0.59
N PRO A 58 -14.70 0.48 1.43
CA PRO A 58 -14.51 1.93 1.44
C PRO A 58 -13.67 2.42 0.26
N ASP A 59 -13.91 3.67 -0.13
CA ASP A 59 -13.03 4.45 -1.00
C ASP A 59 -11.73 4.78 -0.24
N LEU A 60 -10.61 4.26 -0.74
CA LEU A 60 -9.27 4.42 -0.17
C LEU A 60 -8.57 5.69 -0.68
N THR A 61 -9.26 6.55 -1.44
CA THR A 61 -8.75 7.85 -1.91
C THR A 61 -9.27 9.03 -1.09
N THR A 62 -10.16 8.77 -0.12
CA THR A 62 -10.69 9.82 0.78
C THR A 62 -9.57 10.55 1.53
N SER A 63 -9.79 11.83 1.82
CA SER A 63 -8.84 12.65 2.60
C SER A 63 -8.54 12.05 3.96
N THR A 64 -9.54 11.48 4.63
CA THR A 64 -9.41 10.78 5.90
C THR A 64 -8.48 9.56 5.79
N PHE A 65 -8.67 8.72 4.77
CA PHE A 65 -7.79 7.56 4.57
C PHE A 65 -6.37 7.99 4.21
N LYS A 66 -6.22 9.00 3.33
CA LYS A 66 -4.92 9.56 2.96
C LYS A 66 -4.16 10.08 4.18
N LYS A 67 -4.83 10.82 5.08
CA LYS A 67 -4.23 11.28 6.33
C LYS A 67 -3.76 10.09 7.17
N ARG A 68 -4.62 9.08 7.34
CA ARG A 68 -4.29 7.88 8.12
C ARG A 68 -3.11 7.10 7.56
N LEU A 69 -3.02 6.97 6.23
CA LEU A 69 -1.90 6.31 5.54
C LEU A 69 -0.58 7.06 5.76
N ASN A 70 -0.63 8.39 5.77
CA ASN A 70 0.54 9.24 6.01
C ASN A 70 0.98 9.26 7.49
N ASP A 71 0.02 9.31 8.43
CA ASP A 71 0.30 9.31 9.87
C ASP A 71 0.94 7.98 10.32
N TYR A 72 0.64 6.89 9.63
CA TYR A 72 1.03 5.52 10.00
C TYR A 72 1.49 4.69 8.78
N PRO A 73 2.62 5.05 8.15
CA PRO A 73 3.08 4.41 6.91
C PRO A 73 3.34 2.91 7.13
N GLY A 74 2.74 2.07 6.29
CA GLY A 74 2.87 0.61 6.37
C GLY A 74 2.04 -0.04 7.50
N VAL A 75 1.77 0.66 8.61
CA VAL A 75 0.97 0.13 9.72
C VAL A 75 -0.50 -0.02 9.32
N ILE A 76 -1.07 0.91 8.54
CA ILE A 76 -2.46 0.79 8.07
C ILE A 76 -2.66 -0.42 7.18
N VAL A 77 -1.77 -0.59 6.19
CA VAL A 77 -1.77 -1.74 5.28
C VAL A 77 -1.58 -3.05 6.05
N SER A 78 -0.63 -3.08 6.99
CA SER A 78 -0.37 -4.23 7.86
C SER A 78 -1.57 -4.57 8.73
N SER A 79 -2.26 -3.57 9.30
CA SER A 79 -3.39 -3.80 10.20
C SER A 79 -4.56 -4.46 9.47
N ILE A 80 -4.83 -4.07 8.23
CA ILE A 80 -5.95 -4.60 7.43
C ILE A 80 -5.66 -6.02 6.96
N ILE A 81 -4.39 -6.31 6.62
CA ILE A 81 -3.96 -7.62 6.14
C ILE A 81 -3.81 -8.63 7.28
N LEU A 82 -3.22 -8.20 8.40
CA LEU A 82 -2.91 -9.07 9.54
C LEU A 82 -4.07 -9.17 10.54
N ARG A 83 -4.97 -8.19 10.55
CA ARG A 83 -6.27 -8.25 11.24
C ARG A 83 -7.36 -7.75 10.30
N PRO A 84 -7.81 -8.58 9.33
CA PRO A 84 -9.05 -8.28 8.63
C PRO A 84 -10.17 -8.08 9.66
N ASN A 85 -11.24 -7.36 9.29
CA ASN A 85 -12.42 -7.13 10.12
C ASN A 85 -13.12 -8.47 10.46
N GLY A 86 -12.53 -9.28 11.35
CA GLY A 86 -12.83 -10.69 11.52
C GLY A 86 -12.77 -11.46 10.19
N ASP A 87 -13.86 -12.16 9.89
CA ASP A 87 -14.04 -12.97 8.68
C ASP A 87 -14.68 -12.19 7.52
N LEU A 88 -14.82 -10.86 7.59
CA LEU A 88 -15.52 -10.08 6.55
C LEU A 88 -14.94 -10.33 5.15
N ILE A 89 -13.63 -10.13 4.95
CA ILE A 89 -13.00 -10.31 3.64
C ILE A 89 -13.04 -11.78 3.20
N PRO A 90 -12.55 -12.76 3.99
CA PRO A 90 -12.57 -14.17 3.56
C PRO A 90 -13.98 -14.71 3.29
N ARG A 91 -15.00 -14.25 4.03
CA ARG A 91 -16.40 -14.59 3.80
C ARG A 91 -16.93 -14.04 2.50
N THR A 92 -16.77 -12.74 2.24
CA THR A 92 -17.26 -12.12 1.01
C THR A 92 -16.62 -12.76 -0.23
N LEU A 93 -15.33 -13.10 -0.17
CA LEU A 93 -14.66 -13.84 -1.26
C LEU A 93 -15.31 -15.21 -1.49
N ARG A 94 -15.52 -15.99 -0.41
CA ARG A 94 -16.12 -17.32 -0.46
C ARG A 94 -17.55 -17.29 -1.00
N GLU A 95 -18.38 -16.37 -0.53
CA GLU A 95 -19.78 -16.21 -0.96
C GLU A 95 -19.92 -15.77 -2.42
N ASN A 96 -18.89 -15.14 -2.99
CA ASN A 96 -18.88 -14.69 -4.38
C ASN A 96 -17.98 -15.56 -5.28
N GLY A 97 -17.62 -16.77 -4.83
CA GLY A 97 -16.86 -17.74 -5.64
C GLY A 97 -15.43 -17.32 -5.99
N VAL A 98 -14.86 -16.33 -5.29
CA VAL A 98 -13.50 -15.86 -5.53
C VAL A 98 -12.53 -16.63 -4.65
N LYS A 99 -11.56 -17.29 -5.31
CA LYS A 99 -10.47 -18.01 -4.65
C LYS A 99 -9.15 -17.29 -4.85
N LEU A 100 -8.51 -16.92 -3.74
CA LEU A 100 -7.16 -16.38 -3.75
C LEU A 100 -6.16 -17.47 -3.36
N SER A 101 -5.05 -17.55 -4.09
CA SER A 101 -3.92 -18.38 -3.67
C SER A 101 -3.37 -17.85 -2.33
N PRO A 102 -2.98 -18.74 -1.40
CA PRO A 102 -2.31 -18.34 -0.16
C PRO A 102 -1.12 -17.41 -0.43
N HIS A 103 -0.88 -16.47 0.49
CA HIS A 103 0.26 -15.56 0.42
C HIS A 103 0.93 -15.48 1.79
N SER A 104 2.22 -15.78 1.83
CA SER A 104 3.02 -15.52 3.04
C SER A 104 3.49 -14.07 3.00
N TRP A 105 2.77 -13.19 3.70
CA TRP A 105 3.08 -11.76 3.72
C TRP A 105 4.43 -11.48 4.38
N SER A 106 5.31 -10.78 3.66
CA SER A 106 6.55 -10.23 4.21
C SER A 106 6.39 -8.75 4.57
N ILE A 107 7.27 -8.23 5.44
CA ILE A 107 7.33 -6.79 5.72
C ILE A 107 7.59 -5.97 4.45
N LYS A 108 8.36 -6.53 3.51
CA LYS A 108 8.62 -5.90 2.20
C LYS A 108 7.34 -5.76 1.40
N ASP A 109 6.49 -6.79 1.35
CA ASP A 109 5.21 -6.74 0.63
C ASP A 109 4.29 -5.64 1.17
N LEU A 110 4.22 -5.51 2.50
CA LEU A 110 3.40 -4.50 3.17
C LEU A 110 3.91 -3.09 2.85
N ARG A 111 5.24 -2.91 2.82
CA ARG A 111 5.87 -1.63 2.44
C ARG A 111 5.63 -1.29 0.97
N ASP A 112 5.84 -2.25 0.07
CA ASP A 112 5.65 -2.05 -1.37
C ASP A 112 4.18 -1.72 -1.67
N LEU A 113 3.24 -2.44 -1.06
CA LEU A 113 1.80 -2.16 -1.18
C LEU A 113 1.43 -0.77 -0.66
N ASN A 114 1.96 -0.36 0.49
CA ASN A 114 1.77 1.00 1.02
C ASN A 114 2.31 2.07 0.07
N GLN A 115 3.50 1.86 -0.49
CA GLN A 115 4.09 2.76 -1.49
C GLN A 115 3.23 2.81 -2.76
N TYR A 116 2.65 1.70 -3.20
CA TYR A 116 1.74 1.65 -4.36
C TYR A 116 0.51 2.50 -4.14
N MET A 117 -0.19 2.23 -3.04
CA MET A 117 -1.42 2.94 -2.71
C MET A 117 -1.15 4.44 -2.55
N GLY A 118 -0.09 4.82 -1.82
CA GLY A 118 0.29 6.23 -1.66
C GLY A 118 0.62 6.91 -2.99
N GLY A 119 1.28 6.19 -3.92
CA GLY A 119 1.56 6.68 -5.26
C GLY A 119 0.30 6.92 -6.10
N VAL A 120 -0.66 6.00 -6.08
CA VAL A 120 -1.93 6.14 -6.81
C VAL A 120 -2.77 7.29 -6.22
N ILE A 121 -2.91 7.33 -4.88
CA ILE A 121 -3.65 8.38 -4.16
C ILE A 121 -3.06 9.78 -4.43
N SER A 122 -1.75 9.88 -4.59
CA SER A 122 -1.10 11.18 -4.83
C SER A 122 -1.22 11.67 -6.28
N LYS A 123 -1.34 10.76 -7.25
CA LYS A 123 -1.46 11.09 -8.68
C LYS A 123 -2.88 11.46 -9.10
N ASN A 124 -3.90 10.94 -8.42
CA ASN A 124 -5.31 11.21 -8.70
C ASN A 124 -5.81 12.54 -8.09
N ARG A 125 -4.96 13.56 -8.03
CA ARG A 125 -5.28 14.89 -7.49
C ARG A 125 -6.03 15.75 -8.49
#